data_AF-A0A803JXG0-F1
#
_entry.id   AF-A0A803JXG0-F1
#
_cell.length_a   1.000
_cell.length_b   1.000
_cell.length_c   1.000
_cell.angle_alpha   90.00
_cell.angle_beta   90.00
_cell.angle_gamma   90.00
#
_symmetry.space_group_name_H-M   'P 1'
#
loop_
_entity.id
_entity.type
_entity.pdbx_description
1 polymer ?
#
loop_
_entity_poly.entity_id
_entity_poly.type
_entity_poly.pdbx_seq_one_letter_code
_entity_poly.pdbx_strand_id
1 'polypeptide(L)'
;MRKICFTGCLLVMITLTSVYYHRMVASKWNIEYKEIKRAEKNITPLGDNKTFIIHAYYDDRVGKNIRTIAIVHHSNTAGFYCLFYCNTSLDGNAVPAYVNLHSDRFGFPYVTADIVCAEPNACASSHVSFFKNDYPKDDNLPAFQIKNRDSQPITSDFTVCMSTMFGNYSNALQFIQSIEMYKIMGVQRVTIYKNSASALMEKALQYYAAEGIVDIVEWPIDAYLSVSTKWHYTMEPKDIGYYGQIAALNDCVYRNMYRSKFVALIDTDEVILPVKYKDWTAMMAALEADNPNAGVFLFENHIFPKTVLDSDFEAKDWESVPGINILQHLYWEPSRRFIFNNRKMIVKPRTVIQTSVHSVLMANARSVHVSPDKAFLYHCREPEQPWLKKSQLIRDTTLLNYCTDLVENVDQVIQMVTSRKKKSSGFSARPGIGTAGKYVRKARQLGKCTL
;
A
#
# COMPACT_ATOMS: atom_id res chain seq x y z
N MET A 1 -63.24 25.69 24.42
CA MET A 1 -62.89 25.80 22.98
C MET A 1 -61.92 26.94 22.62
N ARG A 2 -61.19 27.59 23.56
CA ARG A 2 -60.20 28.65 23.24
C ARG A 2 -58.72 28.30 23.45
N LYS A 3 -58.39 27.11 24.01
CA LYS A 3 -56.99 26.69 24.27
C LYS A 3 -56.36 25.82 23.16
N ILE A 4 -57.15 25.27 22.23
CA ILE A 4 -56.65 24.39 21.15
C ILE A 4 -56.16 25.21 19.93
N CYS A 5 -56.62 26.45 19.78
CA CYS A 5 -56.24 27.30 18.64
C CYS A 5 -54.83 27.89 18.79
N PHE A 6 -54.37 28.15 20.01
CA PHE A 6 -53.07 28.78 20.27
C PHE A 6 -51.87 27.83 20.08
N THR A 7 -52.01 26.56 20.44
CA THR A 7 -50.96 25.54 20.25
C THR A 7 -50.80 25.13 18.78
N GLY A 8 -51.90 25.11 18.00
CA GLY A 8 -51.84 24.87 16.56
C GLY A 8 -51.11 25.98 15.80
N CYS A 9 -51.36 27.25 16.13
CA CYS A 9 -50.67 28.38 15.52
C CYS A 9 -49.16 28.42 15.84
N LEU A 10 -48.75 28.03 17.06
CA LEU A 10 -47.34 28.03 17.46
C LEU A 10 -46.54 26.93 16.74
N LEU A 11 -47.11 25.73 16.56
CA LEU A 11 -46.52 24.63 15.80
C LEU A 11 -46.40 24.97 14.30
N VAL A 12 -47.40 25.64 13.72
CA VAL A 12 -47.33 26.13 12.34
C VAL A 12 -46.24 27.20 12.17
N MET A 13 -46.08 28.11 13.13
CA MET A 13 -45.02 29.14 13.07
C MET A 13 -43.61 28.54 13.26
N ILE A 14 -43.44 27.51 14.09
CA ILE A 14 -42.15 26.81 14.27
C ILE A 14 -41.78 25.99 13.02
N THR A 15 -42.75 25.30 12.42
CA THR A 15 -42.52 24.57 11.16
C THR A 15 -42.26 25.53 9.99
N LEU A 16 -42.95 26.66 9.91
CA LEU A 16 -42.70 27.66 8.87
C LEU A 16 -41.35 28.37 9.05
N THR A 17 -40.90 28.64 10.28
CA THR A 17 -39.56 29.20 10.54
C THR A 17 -38.45 28.17 10.32
N SER A 18 -38.66 26.89 10.65
CA SER A 18 -37.74 25.79 10.32
C SER A 18 -37.65 25.55 8.81
N VAL A 19 -38.78 25.56 8.09
CA VAL A 19 -38.82 25.45 6.62
C VAL A 19 -38.26 26.70 5.95
N TYR A 20 -38.47 27.89 6.51
CA TYR A 20 -37.88 29.14 6.04
C TYR A 20 -36.37 29.19 6.31
N TYR A 21 -35.90 28.66 7.44
CA TYR A 21 -34.48 28.53 7.74
C TYR A 21 -33.82 27.47 6.85
N HIS A 22 -34.47 26.32 6.63
CA HIS A 22 -34.02 25.33 5.65
C HIS A 22 -34.07 25.88 4.22
N ARG A 23 -35.07 26.69 3.85
CA ARG A 23 -35.13 27.38 2.56
C ARG A 23 -34.10 28.49 2.44
N MET A 24 -33.76 29.22 3.50
CA MET A 24 -32.67 30.21 3.50
C MET A 24 -31.29 29.57 3.43
N VAL A 25 -31.10 28.41 4.06
CA VAL A 25 -29.88 27.61 3.95
C VAL A 25 -29.79 26.97 2.56
N ALA A 26 -30.91 26.54 1.98
CA ALA A 26 -30.98 25.98 0.63
C ALA A 26 -30.94 27.06 -0.49
N SER A 27 -31.41 28.29 -0.26
CA SER A 27 -31.47 29.35 -1.29
C SER A 27 -30.23 30.24 -1.34
N LYS A 28 -29.16 29.90 -0.61
CA LYS A 28 -27.92 30.69 -0.58
C LYS A 28 -26.86 30.22 -1.57
N TRP A 29 -27.14 29.15 -2.30
CA TRP A 29 -26.18 28.50 -3.20
C TRP A 29 -26.79 28.40 -4.60
N ASN A 30 -26.81 29.51 -5.33
CA ASN A 30 -26.97 29.48 -6.80
C ASN A 30 -25.57 29.26 -7.38
N ILE A 31 -25.19 27.99 -7.53
CA ILE A 31 -23.90 27.60 -8.09
C ILE A 31 -24.10 27.35 -9.58
N GLU A 32 -23.46 28.18 -10.41
CA GLU A 32 -23.53 28.09 -11.87
C GLU A 32 -22.57 27.00 -12.38
N TYR A 33 -23.07 26.16 -13.29
CA TYR A 33 -22.46 24.93 -13.80
C TYR A 33 -21.04 25.15 -14.36
N LYS A 34 -20.03 24.58 -13.70
CA LYS A 34 -18.69 24.34 -14.27
C LYS A 34 -18.43 22.84 -14.32
N GLU A 35 -17.71 22.39 -15.35
CA GLU A 35 -17.24 21.01 -15.45
C GLU A 35 -16.59 20.57 -14.13
N ILE A 36 -16.93 19.35 -13.68
CA ILE A 36 -16.34 18.77 -12.47
C ILE A 36 -14.82 18.75 -12.64
N LYS A 37 -14.11 19.57 -11.86
CA LYS A 37 -12.65 19.58 -11.83
C LYS A 37 -12.16 18.32 -11.13
N ARG A 38 -11.74 17.33 -11.92
CA ARG A 38 -11.29 16.04 -11.40
C ARG A 38 -9.95 16.20 -10.66
N ALA A 39 -9.83 15.53 -9.53
CA ALA A 39 -8.54 15.35 -8.88
C ALA A 39 -7.70 14.34 -9.70
N GLU A 40 -6.61 14.82 -10.30
CA GLU A 40 -5.73 13.99 -11.14
C GLU A 40 -4.52 13.43 -10.38
N LYS A 41 -4.23 13.96 -9.19
CA LYS A 41 -3.05 13.61 -8.39
C LYS A 41 -3.39 12.59 -7.30
N ASN A 42 -2.45 11.69 -7.00
CA ASN A 42 -2.57 10.73 -5.89
C ASN A 42 -2.56 11.38 -4.49
N ILE A 43 -2.06 12.61 -4.39
CA ILE A 43 -2.08 13.43 -3.17
C ILE A 43 -2.54 14.82 -3.60
N THR A 44 -3.67 15.28 -3.06
CA THR A 44 -4.25 16.58 -3.38
C THR A 44 -4.46 17.40 -2.11
N PRO A 45 -3.79 18.55 -1.96
CA PRO A 45 -4.05 19.46 -0.84
C PRO A 45 -5.44 20.07 -0.95
N LEU A 46 -6.13 20.22 0.18
CA LEU A 46 -7.33 21.04 0.28
C LEU A 46 -6.94 22.51 0.53
N GLY A 47 -7.90 23.42 0.35
CA GLY A 47 -7.68 24.87 0.48
C GLY A 47 -7.26 25.34 1.89
N ASP A 48 -7.28 24.47 2.90
CA ASP A 48 -6.79 24.79 4.24
C ASP A 48 -5.27 24.64 4.39
N ASN A 49 -4.58 24.14 3.36
CA ASN A 49 -3.14 23.83 3.33
C ASN A 49 -2.65 22.93 4.49
N LYS A 50 -3.56 22.20 5.14
CA LYS A 50 -3.29 21.33 6.30
C LYS A 50 -3.90 19.94 6.15
N THR A 51 -4.62 19.72 5.06
CA THR A 51 -5.28 18.47 4.73
C THR A 51 -4.89 18.04 3.33
N PHE A 52 -4.50 16.78 3.18
CA PHE A 52 -4.13 16.17 1.92
C PHE A 52 -5.00 14.94 1.70
N ILE A 53 -5.83 14.98 0.66
CA ILE A 53 -6.66 13.85 0.26
C ILE A 53 -5.82 12.89 -0.58
N ILE A 54 -5.87 11.61 -0.22
CA ILE A 54 -5.27 10.52 -1.00
C ILE A 54 -6.31 10.00 -1.98
N HIS A 55 -7.23 9.14 -1.53
CA HIS A 55 -8.30 8.59 -2.37
C HIS A 55 -9.57 8.29 -1.57
N ALA A 56 -10.71 8.30 -2.27
CA ALA A 56 -12.03 8.00 -1.74
C ALA A 56 -12.49 6.58 -2.12
N TYR A 57 -13.10 5.89 -1.16
CA TYR A 57 -13.58 4.52 -1.32
C TYR A 57 -14.98 4.38 -0.71
N TYR A 58 -15.87 3.69 -1.42
CA TYR A 58 -17.13 3.21 -0.89
C TYR A 58 -16.88 2.08 0.10
N ASP A 59 -17.41 2.21 1.31
CA ASP A 59 -17.22 1.27 2.41
C ASP A 59 -18.58 0.93 3.00
N ASP A 60 -19.03 -0.30 2.77
CA ASP A 60 -20.34 -0.81 3.19
C ASP A 60 -20.31 -1.62 4.49
N ARG A 61 -19.14 -1.72 5.14
CA ARG A 61 -18.96 -2.59 6.31
C ARG A 61 -19.65 -2.06 7.56
N VAL A 62 -19.82 -0.75 7.65
CA VAL A 62 -20.52 -0.06 8.75
C VAL A 62 -21.49 0.97 8.17
N GLY A 63 -22.52 0.49 7.46
CA GLY A 63 -23.45 1.35 6.73
C GLY A 63 -22.88 1.84 5.39
N LYS A 64 -23.62 2.68 4.66
CA LYS A 64 -23.22 3.19 3.35
C LYS A 64 -22.39 4.46 3.49
N ASN A 65 -21.07 4.30 3.60
CA ASN A 65 -20.17 5.43 3.75
C ASN A 65 -19.23 5.57 2.57
N ILE A 66 -18.80 6.81 2.34
CA ILE A 66 -17.53 7.07 1.66
C ILE A 66 -16.47 7.28 2.73
N ARG A 67 -15.47 6.42 2.70
CA ARG A 67 -14.27 6.54 3.51
C ARG A 67 -13.12 7.03 2.63
N THR A 68 -12.55 8.15 3.02
CA THR A 68 -11.47 8.77 2.27
C THR A 68 -10.20 8.73 3.10
N ILE A 69 -9.16 8.11 2.54
CA ILE A 69 -7.84 8.14 3.15
C ILE A 69 -7.26 9.54 2.95
N ALA A 70 -6.83 10.16 4.05
CA ALA A 70 -6.27 11.49 4.06
C ALA A 70 -5.07 11.57 5.01
N ILE A 71 -4.30 12.64 4.86
CA ILE A 71 -3.28 13.06 5.81
C ILE A 71 -3.72 14.41 6.37
N VAL A 72 -3.86 14.52 7.68
CA VAL A 72 -4.33 15.73 8.36
C VAL A 72 -3.41 16.11 9.50
N HIS A 73 -3.31 17.41 9.79
CA HIS A 73 -2.71 17.83 11.05
C HIS A 73 -3.58 17.38 12.23
N HIS A 74 -2.98 16.72 13.24
CA HIS A 74 -3.74 16.04 14.30
C HIS A 74 -4.65 16.96 15.15
N SER A 75 -4.35 18.25 15.19
CA SER A 75 -5.16 19.26 15.90
C SER A 75 -6.23 19.93 15.03
N ASN A 76 -6.29 19.63 13.73
CA ASN A 76 -7.14 20.34 12.76
C ASN A 76 -8.27 19.46 12.22
N THR A 77 -9.04 18.81 13.10
CA THR A 77 -10.03 17.77 12.72
C THR A 77 -11.48 18.25 12.59
N ALA A 78 -11.80 19.48 12.99
CA ALA A 78 -13.16 19.99 12.98
C ALA A 78 -13.58 20.56 11.61
N GLY A 79 -14.90 20.56 11.36
CA GLY A 79 -15.53 21.35 10.30
C GLY A 79 -15.43 20.77 8.88
N PHE A 80 -15.17 19.48 8.70
CA PHE A 80 -15.13 18.87 7.36
C PHE A 80 -16.52 18.52 6.83
N TYR A 81 -16.70 18.68 5.52
CA TYR A 81 -17.90 18.29 4.80
C TYR A 81 -17.52 17.54 3.51
N CYS A 82 -18.36 16.59 3.14
CA CYS A 82 -18.37 15.97 1.82
C CYS A 82 -19.45 16.58 0.96
N LEU A 83 -19.14 16.87 -0.30
CA LEU A 83 -20.10 17.26 -1.32
C LEU A 83 -20.32 16.07 -2.27
N PHE A 84 -21.56 15.57 -2.30
CA PHE A 84 -21.96 14.46 -3.17
C PHE A 84 -22.72 14.94 -4.40
N TYR A 85 -22.36 14.43 -5.58
CA TYR A 85 -23.00 14.78 -6.85
C TYR A 85 -24.11 13.76 -7.19
N CYS A 86 -25.26 13.86 -6.51
CA CYS A 86 -26.39 12.93 -6.64
C CYS A 86 -27.39 13.39 -7.74
N ASN A 87 -27.80 12.49 -8.65
CA ASN A 87 -28.83 12.64 -9.70
C ASN A 87 -29.41 14.05 -9.97
N THR A 88 -28.95 14.70 -11.05
CA THR A 88 -29.47 15.95 -11.67
C THR A 88 -29.58 17.22 -10.80
N SER A 89 -29.42 17.13 -9.48
CA SER A 89 -29.24 18.30 -8.61
C SER A 89 -27.77 18.68 -8.62
N LEU A 90 -27.50 19.88 -9.14
CA LEU A 90 -26.15 20.41 -9.35
C LEU A 90 -25.59 21.12 -8.13
N ASP A 91 -26.43 21.30 -7.11
CA ASP A 91 -26.06 22.02 -5.90
C ASP A 91 -25.17 21.20 -4.98
N GLY A 92 -25.03 19.89 -5.26
CA GLY A 92 -24.24 18.95 -4.45
C GLY A 92 -24.81 18.78 -3.05
N ASN A 93 -24.97 17.54 -2.60
CA ASN A 93 -25.47 17.29 -1.25
C ASN A 93 -24.30 17.38 -0.28
N ALA A 94 -24.19 18.50 0.43
CA ALA A 94 -23.22 18.70 1.49
C ALA A 94 -23.63 17.91 2.75
N VAL A 95 -22.75 17.03 3.21
CA VAL A 95 -22.94 16.19 4.40
C VAL A 95 -21.77 16.41 5.34
N PRO A 96 -21.99 16.58 6.65
CA PRO A 96 -20.90 16.68 7.62
C PRO A 96 -20.05 15.41 7.60
N ALA A 97 -18.73 15.58 7.68
CA ALA A 97 -17.78 14.49 7.72
C ALA A 97 -17.30 14.24 9.15
N TYR A 98 -17.11 12.95 9.47
CA TYR A 98 -16.40 12.53 10.67
C TYR A 98 -14.94 12.24 10.32
N VAL A 99 -14.01 12.87 11.03
CA VAL A 99 -12.57 12.63 10.85
C VAL A 99 -12.09 11.66 11.91
N ASN A 100 -11.73 10.45 11.49
CA ASN A 100 -11.16 9.42 12.35
C ASN A 100 -9.64 9.38 12.20
N LEU A 101 -8.91 9.88 13.19
CA LEU A 101 -7.45 9.83 13.20
C LEU A 101 -6.96 8.41 13.50
N HIS A 102 -5.96 7.95 12.75
CA HIS A 102 -5.31 6.67 13.05
C HIS A 102 -4.46 6.83 14.32
N SER A 103 -4.51 5.84 15.22
CA SER A 103 -3.85 5.92 16.53
C SER A 103 -2.32 5.94 16.45
N ASP A 104 -1.74 5.29 15.44
CA ASP A 104 -0.28 5.13 15.28
C ASP A 104 0.35 6.37 14.64
N ARG A 105 0.47 7.44 15.44
CA ARG A 105 1.05 8.71 15.02
C ARG A 105 2.58 8.80 15.14
N PHE A 106 3.17 7.99 16.03
CA PHE A 106 4.61 8.03 16.35
C PHE A 106 5.16 9.43 16.68
N GLY A 107 4.32 10.26 17.32
CA GLY A 107 4.67 11.61 17.76
C GLY A 107 4.59 12.70 16.68
N PHE A 108 4.42 12.38 15.40
CA PHE A 108 4.40 13.36 14.31
C PHE A 108 3.16 14.28 14.32
N PRO A 109 3.25 15.52 13.80
CA PRO A 109 2.13 16.45 13.77
C PRO A 109 1.07 16.08 12.70
N TYR A 110 1.48 15.53 11.56
CA TYR A 110 0.56 15.01 10.54
C TYR A 110 0.36 13.52 10.70
N VAL A 111 -0.89 13.08 10.55
CA VAL A 111 -1.30 11.69 10.76
C VAL A 111 -2.23 11.23 9.64
N THR A 112 -2.19 9.93 9.34
CA THR A 112 -3.21 9.30 8.50
C THR A 112 -4.58 9.39 9.20
N ALA A 113 -5.60 9.72 8.43
CA ALA A 113 -6.96 9.80 8.91
C ALA A 113 -7.94 9.30 7.86
N ASP A 114 -9.09 8.83 8.34
CA ASP A 114 -10.24 8.57 7.50
C ASP A 114 -11.19 9.75 7.60
N ILE A 115 -11.47 10.43 6.49
CA ILE A 115 -12.59 11.36 6.39
C ILE A 115 -13.80 10.54 5.94
N VAL A 116 -14.76 10.36 6.83
CA VAL A 116 -15.92 9.47 6.64
C VAL A 116 -17.19 10.28 6.49
N CYS A 117 -17.93 10.03 5.42
CA CYS A 117 -19.22 10.66 5.16
C CYS A 117 -20.27 9.62 4.86
N ALA A 118 -21.43 9.73 5.53
CA ALA A 118 -22.60 8.93 5.21
C ALA A 118 -23.12 9.38 3.84
N GLU A 119 -23.20 8.46 2.89
CA GLU A 119 -23.75 8.78 1.58
C GLU A 119 -25.26 9.02 1.69
N PRO A 120 -25.81 10.12 1.12
CA PRO A 120 -27.24 10.37 1.14
C PRO A 120 -28.05 9.22 0.51
N ASN A 121 -29.27 9.00 1.01
CA ASN A 121 -30.16 7.99 0.45
C ASN A 121 -30.45 8.26 -1.03
N ALA A 122 -30.48 7.18 -1.83
CA ALA A 122 -30.60 7.23 -3.29
C ALA A 122 -29.51 8.06 -4.01
N CYS A 123 -28.41 8.37 -3.33
CA CYS A 123 -27.21 8.90 -3.96
C CYS A 123 -26.30 7.73 -4.38
N ALA A 124 -25.89 7.74 -5.63
CA ALA A 124 -24.94 6.78 -6.19
C ALA A 124 -23.77 7.54 -6.83
N SER A 125 -23.21 8.50 -6.09
CA SER A 125 -22.22 9.41 -6.66
C SER A 125 -20.96 8.64 -7.07
N SER A 126 -20.45 8.92 -8.27
CA SER A 126 -19.17 8.39 -8.75
C SER A 126 -17.97 9.17 -8.20
N HIS A 127 -18.22 10.41 -7.77
CA HIS A 127 -17.20 11.33 -7.25
C HIS A 127 -17.66 11.98 -5.94
N VAL A 128 -16.71 12.48 -5.16
CA VAL A 128 -16.97 13.25 -3.95
C VAL A 128 -15.96 14.37 -3.84
N SER A 129 -16.37 15.54 -3.34
CA SER A 129 -15.48 16.66 -3.05
C SER A 129 -15.45 16.92 -1.55
N PHE A 130 -14.40 17.58 -1.06
CA PHE A 130 -14.23 17.87 0.37
C PHE A 130 -13.94 19.35 0.56
N PHE A 131 -14.55 19.93 1.59
CA PHE A 131 -14.26 21.29 2.03
C PHE A 131 -14.33 21.38 3.55
N LYS A 132 -13.81 22.47 4.09
CA LYS A 132 -13.72 22.72 5.53
C LYS A 132 -14.35 24.06 5.88
N ASN A 133 -15.17 24.08 6.93
CA ASN A 133 -15.98 25.21 7.39
C ASN A 133 -16.99 25.65 6.33
N ASP A 134 -16.75 26.81 5.70
CA ASP A 134 -17.65 27.37 4.71
C ASP A 134 -17.38 26.77 3.33
N TYR A 135 -18.46 26.58 2.58
CA TYR A 135 -18.35 26.19 1.18
C TYR A 135 -17.56 27.28 0.41
N PRO A 136 -16.53 26.92 -0.37
CA PRO A 136 -15.66 27.90 -1.00
C PRO A 136 -16.43 28.74 -2.02
N LYS A 137 -16.24 30.07 -1.94
CA LYS A 137 -16.93 31.05 -2.80
C LYS A 137 -16.62 30.91 -4.30
N ASP A 138 -15.56 30.19 -4.67
CA ASP A 138 -15.08 30.05 -6.04
C ASP A 138 -15.52 28.74 -6.73
N ASP A 139 -16.34 27.90 -6.09
CA ASP A 139 -16.90 26.64 -6.63
C ASP A 139 -15.89 25.60 -7.18
N ASN A 140 -14.58 25.82 -6.97
CA ASN A 140 -13.52 25.10 -7.66
C ASN A 140 -12.98 23.91 -6.85
N LEU A 141 -13.87 23.13 -6.23
CA LEU A 141 -13.49 21.98 -5.42
C LEU A 141 -13.01 20.82 -6.29
N PRO A 142 -11.85 20.21 -5.97
CA PRO A 142 -11.41 19.00 -6.66
C PRO A 142 -12.34 17.84 -6.30
N ALA A 143 -12.86 17.17 -7.33
CA ALA A 143 -13.70 15.99 -7.19
C ALA A 143 -12.88 14.71 -7.32
N PHE A 144 -13.00 13.85 -6.31
CA PHE A 144 -12.26 12.61 -6.19
C PHE A 144 -13.15 11.44 -6.63
N GLN A 145 -12.66 10.63 -7.55
CA GLN A 145 -13.35 9.39 -7.94
C GLN A 145 -13.44 8.45 -6.74
N ILE A 146 -14.61 7.85 -6.54
CA ILE A 146 -14.82 6.77 -5.58
C ILE A 146 -14.35 5.47 -6.25
N LYS A 147 -13.12 5.04 -5.93
CA LYS A 147 -12.35 4.10 -6.76
C LYS A 147 -12.91 2.68 -6.86
N ASN A 148 -13.69 2.25 -5.88
CA ASN A 148 -14.23 0.89 -5.76
C ASN A 148 -15.76 0.87 -5.91
N ARG A 149 -16.35 1.90 -6.54
CA ARG A 149 -17.79 1.97 -6.79
C ARG A 149 -18.25 0.90 -7.77
N ASP A 150 -17.48 0.68 -8.82
CA ASP A 150 -17.75 -0.35 -9.79
C ASP A 150 -17.29 -1.70 -9.23
N SER A 151 -18.21 -2.64 -9.13
CA SER A 151 -17.90 -4.01 -8.70
C SER A 151 -16.86 -4.61 -9.64
N GLN A 152 -15.65 -4.81 -9.14
CA GLN A 152 -14.60 -5.54 -9.85
C GLN A 152 -14.60 -6.99 -9.37
N PRO A 153 -14.52 -7.98 -10.28
CA PRO A 153 -14.28 -9.35 -9.85
C PRO A 153 -12.94 -9.44 -9.12
N ILE A 154 -12.81 -10.40 -8.21
CA ILE A 154 -11.50 -10.73 -7.63
C ILE A 154 -10.60 -11.19 -8.77
N THR A 155 -9.48 -10.51 -8.96
CA THR A 155 -8.51 -10.79 -10.03
C THR A 155 -7.22 -11.43 -9.53
N SER A 156 -7.01 -11.47 -8.22
CA SER A 156 -5.76 -11.93 -7.62
C SER A 156 -6.01 -12.68 -6.32
N ASP A 157 -5.34 -13.82 -6.12
CA ASP A 157 -5.36 -14.47 -4.81
C ASP A 157 -4.49 -13.70 -3.83
N PHE A 158 -3.34 -13.21 -4.30
CA PHE A 158 -2.38 -12.47 -3.49
C PHE A 158 -1.98 -11.16 -4.14
N THR A 159 -1.96 -10.11 -3.33
CA THR A 159 -1.34 -8.84 -3.69
C THR A 159 -0.37 -8.42 -2.60
N VAL A 160 0.83 -7.98 -2.98
CA VAL A 160 1.77 -7.37 -2.05
C VAL A 160 1.61 -5.85 -2.10
N CYS A 161 1.43 -5.23 -0.94
CA CYS A 161 1.51 -3.79 -0.77
C CYS A 161 2.85 -3.48 -0.11
N MET A 162 3.77 -2.93 -0.90
CA MET A 162 5.05 -2.48 -0.38
C MET A 162 4.90 -1.11 0.28
N SER A 163 5.58 -0.95 1.40
CA SER A 163 5.81 0.36 2.01
C SER A 163 6.45 1.35 1.03
N THR A 164 6.34 2.63 1.34
CA THR A 164 6.81 3.73 0.47
C THR A 164 8.28 3.56 0.09
N MET A 165 8.56 3.67 -1.22
CA MET A 165 9.91 3.67 -1.78
C MET A 165 10.44 5.11 -1.83
N PHE A 166 11.37 5.45 -0.96
CA PHE A 166 11.88 6.82 -0.78
C PHE A 166 13.41 6.89 -0.68
N GLY A 167 13.94 8.11 -0.60
CA GLY A 167 15.34 8.37 -0.31
C GLY A 167 16.28 7.98 -1.45
N ASN A 168 15.84 8.14 -2.71
CA ASN A 168 16.56 7.68 -3.89
C ASN A 168 16.89 6.17 -3.80
N TYR A 169 15.85 5.36 -3.57
CA TYR A 169 15.99 3.93 -3.34
C TYR A 169 16.81 3.24 -4.45
N SER A 170 17.88 2.54 -4.07
CA SER A 170 18.91 2.04 -5.00
C SER A 170 19.25 0.56 -4.83
N ASN A 171 18.55 -0.15 -3.94
CA ASN A 171 18.80 -1.56 -3.65
C ASN A 171 18.09 -2.46 -4.68
N ALA A 172 18.60 -2.43 -5.91
CA ALA A 172 17.97 -3.05 -7.08
C ALA A 172 18.04 -4.57 -7.07
N LEU A 173 19.17 -5.14 -6.67
CA LEU A 173 19.32 -6.59 -6.60
C LEU A 173 18.34 -7.20 -5.58
N GLN A 174 18.25 -6.63 -4.37
CA GLN A 174 17.30 -7.11 -3.36
C GLN A 174 15.86 -6.96 -3.82
N PHE A 175 15.50 -5.82 -4.43
CA PHE A 175 14.17 -5.62 -4.96
C PHE A 175 13.79 -6.66 -6.04
N ILE A 176 14.68 -6.93 -7.00
CA ILE A 176 14.46 -7.94 -8.05
C ILE A 176 14.26 -9.31 -7.42
N GLN A 177 15.11 -9.71 -6.47
CA GLN A 177 14.95 -10.98 -5.74
C GLN A 177 13.63 -11.05 -4.96
N SER A 178 13.20 -9.97 -4.30
CA SER A 178 11.92 -9.93 -3.59
C SER A 178 10.74 -10.12 -4.53
N ILE A 179 10.70 -9.43 -5.69
CA ILE A 179 9.62 -9.60 -6.68
C ILE A 179 9.58 -11.03 -7.22
N GLU A 180 10.73 -11.61 -7.56
CA GLU A 180 10.78 -12.99 -8.04
C GLU A 180 10.40 -14.01 -6.96
N MET A 181 10.77 -13.77 -5.71
CA MET A 181 10.28 -14.55 -4.57
C MET A 181 8.75 -14.47 -4.46
N TYR A 182 8.15 -13.29 -4.61
CA TYR A 182 6.68 -13.18 -4.58
C TYR A 182 6.01 -13.93 -5.72
N LYS A 183 6.59 -13.91 -6.94
CA LYS A 183 6.10 -14.71 -8.06
C LYS A 183 6.13 -16.20 -7.74
N ILE A 184 7.23 -16.68 -7.17
CA ILE A 184 7.36 -18.08 -6.71
C ILE A 184 6.30 -18.42 -5.65
N MET A 185 5.98 -17.49 -4.75
CA MET A 185 4.93 -17.66 -3.73
C MET A 185 3.50 -17.59 -4.28
N GLY A 186 3.31 -17.30 -5.57
CA GLY A 186 2.00 -17.21 -6.23
C GLY A 186 1.37 -15.81 -6.23
N VAL A 187 2.15 -14.75 -6.02
CA VAL A 187 1.67 -13.36 -6.06
C VAL A 187 1.43 -12.91 -7.50
N GLN A 188 0.23 -12.37 -7.75
CA GLN A 188 -0.14 -11.86 -9.08
C GLN A 188 0.06 -10.35 -9.23
N ARG A 189 0.18 -9.62 -8.12
CA ARG A 189 0.21 -8.15 -8.14
C ARG A 189 1.02 -7.59 -6.98
N VAL A 190 1.79 -6.54 -7.23
CA VAL A 190 2.58 -5.81 -6.25
C VAL A 190 2.31 -4.32 -6.45
N THR A 191 1.88 -3.62 -5.40
CA THR A 191 1.67 -2.16 -5.44
C THR A 191 2.81 -1.47 -4.71
N ILE A 192 3.42 -0.48 -5.38
CA ILE A 192 4.56 0.29 -4.88
C ILE A 192 4.20 1.77 -4.87
N TYR A 193 4.37 2.41 -3.72
CA TYR A 193 4.21 3.85 -3.56
C TYR A 193 5.57 4.51 -3.75
N LYS A 194 5.84 4.99 -4.96
CA LYS A 194 7.15 5.48 -5.37
C LYS A 194 7.27 6.98 -5.13
N ASN A 195 8.16 7.38 -4.22
CA ASN A 195 8.58 8.76 -4.08
C ASN A 195 9.81 9.06 -4.94
N SER A 196 10.91 8.32 -4.73
CA SER A 196 12.16 8.50 -5.47
C SER A 196 12.98 7.22 -5.53
N ALA A 197 13.57 6.95 -6.71
CA ALA A 197 14.35 5.75 -6.97
C ALA A 197 15.53 6.05 -7.91
N SER A 198 16.57 5.23 -7.82
CA SER A 198 17.73 5.30 -8.73
C SER A 198 17.35 4.93 -10.16
N ALA A 199 18.17 5.34 -11.14
CA ALA A 199 17.93 5.07 -12.56
C ALA A 199 17.83 3.57 -12.90
N LEU A 200 18.59 2.71 -12.20
CA LEU A 200 18.46 1.26 -12.40
C LEU A 200 17.17 0.73 -11.79
N MET A 201 16.77 1.25 -10.64
CA MET A 201 15.48 0.90 -10.03
C MET A 201 14.30 1.29 -10.91
N GLU A 202 14.33 2.47 -11.54
CA GLU A 202 13.29 2.88 -12.49
C GLU A 202 13.17 1.89 -13.65
N LYS A 203 14.29 1.34 -14.16
CA LYS A 203 14.24 0.29 -15.20
C LYS A 203 13.62 -1.01 -14.69
N ALA A 204 13.97 -1.44 -13.47
CA ALA A 204 13.40 -2.64 -12.86
C ALA A 204 11.89 -2.48 -12.63
N LEU A 205 11.46 -1.33 -12.12
CA LEU A 205 10.05 -0.99 -11.94
C LEU A 205 9.30 -0.98 -13.27
N GLN A 206 9.87 -0.37 -14.31
CA GLN A 206 9.27 -0.35 -15.66
C GLN A 206 9.17 -1.75 -16.27
N TYR A 207 10.19 -2.60 -16.06
CA TYR A 207 10.17 -3.99 -16.50
C TYR A 207 8.98 -4.74 -15.89
N TYR A 208 8.83 -4.71 -14.56
CA TYR A 208 7.74 -5.42 -13.88
C TYR A 208 6.36 -4.79 -14.10
N ALA A 209 6.30 -3.47 -14.33
CA ALA A 209 5.07 -2.82 -14.74
C ALA A 209 4.63 -3.26 -16.15
N ALA A 210 5.58 -3.41 -17.07
CA ALA A 210 5.31 -3.93 -18.42
C ALA A 210 4.94 -5.43 -18.41
N GLU A 211 5.51 -6.21 -17.48
CA GLU A 211 5.10 -7.60 -17.22
C GLU A 211 3.68 -7.69 -16.65
N GLY A 212 3.19 -6.63 -16.01
CA GLY A 212 1.83 -6.53 -15.46
C GLY A 212 1.71 -6.95 -13.99
N ILE A 213 2.82 -7.27 -13.32
CA ILE A 213 2.82 -7.64 -11.90
C ILE A 213 2.98 -6.42 -10.97
N VAL A 214 3.68 -5.36 -11.39
CA VAL A 214 3.90 -4.17 -10.54
C VAL A 214 3.02 -2.99 -10.95
N ASP A 215 2.30 -2.46 -9.98
CA ASP A 215 1.61 -1.18 -10.06
C ASP A 215 2.37 -0.09 -9.32
N ILE A 216 2.73 0.95 -10.05
CA ILE A 216 3.44 2.10 -9.50
C ILE A 216 2.42 3.20 -9.19
N VAL A 217 2.35 3.59 -7.92
CA VAL A 217 1.61 4.76 -7.46
C VAL A 217 2.61 5.87 -7.16
N GLU A 218 2.60 6.92 -7.96
CA GLU A 218 3.44 8.10 -7.71
C GLU A 218 3.07 8.72 -6.35
N TRP A 219 4.09 8.95 -5.51
CA TRP A 219 3.93 9.36 -4.11
C TRP A 219 4.79 10.60 -3.77
N PRO A 220 4.45 11.77 -4.34
CA PRO A 220 5.24 13.00 -4.21
C PRO A 220 4.93 13.74 -2.89
N ILE A 221 4.92 13.03 -1.77
CA ILE A 221 4.52 13.58 -0.47
C ILE A 221 5.45 14.71 0.03
N ASP A 222 6.71 14.66 -0.36
CA ASP A 222 7.76 15.64 -0.05
C ASP A 222 7.57 16.97 -0.79
N ALA A 223 6.72 17.01 -1.82
CA ALA A 223 6.27 18.26 -2.43
C ALA A 223 5.29 19.05 -1.54
N TYR A 224 4.75 18.41 -0.49
CA TYR A 224 3.68 18.96 0.34
C TYR A 224 4.02 19.05 1.82
N LEU A 225 4.82 18.11 2.34
CA LEU A 225 5.17 17.99 3.75
C LEU A 225 6.67 17.79 3.93
N SER A 226 7.22 18.26 5.05
CA SER A 226 8.55 17.87 5.50
C SER A 226 8.54 16.42 5.95
N VAL A 227 9.20 15.54 5.20
CA VAL A 227 9.16 14.08 5.41
C VAL A 227 10.39 13.55 6.15
N SER A 228 10.15 12.67 7.12
CA SER A 228 11.19 11.99 7.90
C SER A 228 11.54 10.61 7.34
N THR A 229 12.81 10.24 7.48
CA THR A 229 13.34 8.89 7.25
C THR A 229 13.34 8.03 8.52
N LYS A 230 12.82 8.57 9.64
CA LYS A 230 12.79 7.94 10.96
C LYS A 230 11.36 7.63 11.36
N TRP A 231 11.24 6.61 12.21
CA TRP A 231 9.96 6.11 12.68
C TRP A 231 9.30 6.99 13.74
N HIS A 232 10.08 7.80 14.47
CA HIS A 232 9.58 8.62 15.57
C HIS A 232 9.98 10.09 15.44
N TYR A 233 9.06 10.98 15.79
CA TYR A 233 9.26 12.43 15.74
C TYR A 233 10.51 12.90 16.51
N THR A 234 10.81 12.29 17.66
CA THR A 234 11.97 12.68 18.48
C THR A 234 13.32 12.38 17.83
N MET A 235 13.37 11.50 16.83
CA MET A 235 14.60 11.17 16.10
C MET A 235 14.87 12.14 14.95
N GLU A 236 13.81 12.70 14.38
CA GLU A 236 13.88 13.68 13.28
C GLU A 236 12.57 14.49 13.25
N PRO A 237 12.51 15.64 13.95
CA PRO A 237 11.30 16.45 14.11
C PRO A 237 10.80 17.09 12.81
N LYS A 238 10.06 16.32 12.01
CA LYS A 238 9.45 16.74 10.75
C LYS A 238 7.93 16.55 10.78
N ASP A 239 7.26 16.77 9.65
CA ASP A 239 5.80 16.74 9.58
C ASP A 239 5.22 15.33 9.65
N ILE A 240 5.88 14.36 8.99
CA ILE A 240 5.40 12.97 8.89
C ILE A 240 6.54 11.96 8.78
N GLY A 241 6.39 10.79 9.43
CA GLY A 241 7.33 9.68 9.41
C GLY A 241 7.28 8.84 8.13
N TYR A 242 8.42 8.27 7.73
CA TYR A 242 8.61 7.39 6.58
C TYR A 242 7.80 7.77 5.35
N TYR A 243 7.84 9.04 4.96
CA TYR A 243 7.16 9.52 3.75
C TYR A 243 5.67 9.14 3.71
N GLY A 244 4.98 9.09 4.85
CA GLY A 244 3.56 8.77 4.92
C GLY A 244 3.22 7.30 4.64
N GLN A 245 4.13 6.38 4.97
CA GLN A 245 3.96 4.93 4.83
C GLN A 245 2.60 4.41 5.31
N ILE A 246 2.08 4.91 6.44
CA ILE A 246 0.78 4.47 6.97
C ILE A 246 -0.36 4.83 6.01
N ALA A 247 -0.35 6.03 5.41
CA ALA A 247 -1.36 6.43 4.44
C ALA A 247 -1.26 5.59 3.16
N ALA A 248 -0.05 5.28 2.70
CA ALA A 248 0.18 4.40 1.55
C ALA A 248 -0.34 2.97 1.80
N LEU A 249 -0.04 2.37 2.95
CA LEU A 249 -0.51 1.02 3.30
C LEU A 249 -2.03 0.95 3.39
N ASN A 250 -2.68 1.95 4.00
CA ASN A 250 -4.14 2.00 4.06
C ASN A 250 -4.75 2.21 2.68
N ASP A 251 -4.24 3.13 1.86
CA ASP A 251 -4.70 3.29 0.47
C ASP A 251 -4.61 1.96 -0.29
N CYS A 252 -3.51 1.21 -0.11
CA CYS A 252 -3.29 -0.06 -0.78
C CYS A 252 -4.29 -1.14 -0.37
N VAL A 253 -4.61 -1.24 0.92
CA VAL A 253 -5.64 -2.18 1.42
C VAL A 253 -6.99 -1.87 0.78
N TYR A 254 -7.40 -0.60 0.72
CA TYR A 254 -8.69 -0.22 0.13
C TYR A 254 -8.72 -0.40 -1.39
N ARG A 255 -7.61 -0.11 -2.09
CA ARG A 255 -7.47 -0.32 -3.53
C ARG A 255 -7.67 -1.78 -3.93
N ASN A 256 -7.33 -2.71 -3.03
CA ASN A 256 -7.39 -4.15 -3.25
C ASN A 256 -8.55 -4.85 -2.52
N MET A 257 -9.42 -4.10 -1.83
CA MET A 257 -10.50 -4.64 -0.97
C MET A 257 -11.42 -5.65 -1.67
N TYR A 258 -11.69 -5.44 -2.96
CA TYR A 258 -12.52 -6.32 -3.79
C TYR A 258 -11.75 -6.99 -4.93
N ARG A 259 -10.45 -6.69 -5.07
CA ARG A 259 -9.61 -7.22 -6.17
C ARG A 259 -8.77 -8.41 -5.74
N SER A 260 -8.48 -8.52 -4.45
CA SER A 260 -7.54 -9.51 -3.93
C SER A 260 -8.15 -10.32 -2.79
N LYS A 261 -7.96 -11.65 -2.82
CA LYS A 261 -8.35 -12.52 -1.69
C LYS A 261 -7.52 -12.19 -0.44
N PHE A 262 -6.22 -12.02 -0.64
CA PHE A 262 -5.26 -11.65 0.40
C PHE A 262 -4.37 -10.48 -0.04
N VAL A 263 -3.97 -9.68 0.94
CA VAL A 263 -3.01 -8.59 0.79
C VAL A 263 -1.89 -8.78 1.81
N ALA A 264 -0.64 -8.87 1.35
CA ALA A 264 0.54 -8.84 2.21
C ALA A 264 1.03 -7.39 2.39
N LEU A 265 1.25 -6.96 3.63
CA LEU A 265 1.78 -5.65 3.98
C LEU A 265 3.23 -5.81 4.47
N ILE A 266 4.20 -5.47 3.62
CA ILE A 266 5.63 -5.76 3.82
C ILE A 266 6.52 -4.66 3.25
N ASP A 267 7.78 -4.62 3.67
CA ASP A 267 8.81 -3.74 3.13
C ASP A 267 9.56 -4.43 1.96
N THR A 268 10.40 -3.68 1.24
CA THR A 268 11.12 -4.17 0.06
C THR A 268 12.20 -5.21 0.39
N ASP A 269 12.67 -5.23 1.63
CA ASP A 269 13.75 -6.08 2.16
C ASP A 269 13.23 -7.25 3.02
N GLU A 270 11.92 -7.49 2.99
CA GLU A 270 11.22 -8.51 3.78
C GLU A 270 10.57 -9.56 2.87
N VAL A 271 10.60 -10.84 3.24
CA VAL A 271 9.87 -11.92 2.53
C VAL A 271 9.25 -12.86 3.57
N ILE A 272 7.95 -13.17 3.45
CA ILE A 272 7.33 -14.20 4.29
C ILE A 272 7.67 -15.57 3.71
N LEU A 273 8.48 -16.34 4.42
CA LEU A 273 8.94 -17.67 4.01
C LEU A 273 8.09 -18.75 4.71
N PRO A 274 7.35 -19.57 3.94
CA PRO A 274 6.76 -20.78 4.47
C PRO A 274 7.83 -21.83 4.81
N VAL A 275 7.67 -22.49 5.94
CA VAL A 275 8.58 -23.56 6.42
C VAL A 275 8.02 -24.94 6.05
N LYS A 276 6.71 -25.14 6.24
CA LYS A 276 6.03 -26.43 6.02
C LYS A 276 5.29 -26.52 4.69
N TYR A 277 5.22 -25.42 3.94
CA TYR A 277 4.39 -25.30 2.76
C TYR A 277 5.24 -24.90 1.56
N LYS A 278 4.78 -25.25 0.36
CA LYS A 278 5.47 -24.91 -0.88
C LYS A 278 5.41 -23.41 -1.19
N ASP A 279 4.27 -22.78 -0.94
CA ASP A 279 3.96 -21.41 -1.34
C ASP A 279 2.91 -20.78 -0.40
N TRP A 280 2.54 -19.52 -0.67
CA TRP A 280 1.51 -18.84 0.13
C TRP A 280 0.12 -19.43 -0.06
N THR A 281 -0.18 -20.03 -1.22
CA THR A 281 -1.49 -20.65 -1.47
C THR A 281 -1.74 -21.81 -0.52
N ALA A 282 -0.79 -22.76 -0.46
CA ALA A 282 -0.86 -23.90 0.44
C ALA A 282 -0.84 -23.47 1.92
N MET A 283 0.02 -22.50 2.25
CA MET A 283 0.12 -21.96 3.61
C MET A 283 -1.20 -21.33 4.06
N MET A 284 -1.78 -20.44 3.25
CA MET A 284 -2.99 -19.72 3.63
C MET A 284 -4.21 -20.64 3.66
N ALA A 285 -4.31 -21.65 2.78
CA ALA A 285 -5.36 -22.65 2.86
C ALA A 285 -5.35 -23.38 4.23
N ALA A 286 -4.16 -23.78 4.70
CA ALA A 286 -4.01 -24.41 6.01
C ALA A 286 -4.31 -23.43 7.16
N LEU A 287 -3.81 -22.20 7.09
CA LEU A 287 -4.04 -21.19 8.13
C LEU A 287 -5.52 -20.78 8.24
N GLU A 288 -6.24 -20.68 7.12
CA GLU A 288 -7.68 -20.43 7.10
C GLU A 288 -8.47 -21.61 7.69
N ALA A 289 -8.10 -22.84 7.35
CA ALA A 289 -8.74 -24.05 7.89
C ALA A 289 -8.59 -24.14 9.43
N ASP A 290 -7.39 -23.84 9.93
CA ASP A 290 -7.12 -23.82 11.37
C ASP A 290 -7.78 -22.62 12.09
N ASN A 291 -8.07 -21.54 11.36
CA ASN A 291 -8.54 -20.27 11.93
C ASN A 291 -9.68 -19.64 11.09
N PRO A 292 -10.89 -20.22 11.09
CA PRO A 292 -11.97 -19.81 10.18
C PRO A 292 -12.44 -18.36 10.36
N ASN A 293 -12.30 -17.79 11.56
CA ASN A 293 -12.68 -16.41 11.88
C ASN A 293 -11.51 -15.39 11.75
N ALA A 294 -10.36 -15.84 11.26
CA ALA A 294 -9.21 -14.97 11.08
C ALA A 294 -9.28 -14.19 9.76
N GLY A 295 -8.90 -12.92 9.85
CA GLY A 295 -8.73 -12.03 8.70
C GLY A 295 -7.36 -11.37 8.68
N VAL A 296 -6.55 -11.55 9.72
CA VAL A 296 -5.22 -10.96 9.87
C VAL A 296 -4.27 -12.04 10.38
N PHE A 297 -3.23 -12.33 9.61
CA PHE A 297 -2.22 -13.34 9.92
C PHE A 297 -0.89 -12.63 10.10
N LEU A 298 -0.34 -12.69 11.32
CA LEU A 298 0.87 -11.96 11.72
C LEU A 298 2.07 -12.91 11.75
N PHE A 299 3.12 -12.56 11.02
CA PHE A 299 4.35 -13.34 10.89
C PHE A 299 5.48 -12.66 11.67
N GLU A 300 6.16 -13.43 12.52
CA GLU A 300 7.26 -12.93 13.35
C GLU A 300 8.46 -12.51 12.51
N ASN A 301 9.04 -11.35 12.82
CA ASN A 301 10.24 -10.84 12.16
C ASN A 301 11.50 -11.57 12.63
N HIS A 302 12.21 -12.18 11.70
CA HIS A 302 13.55 -12.73 11.90
C HIS A 302 14.56 -11.86 11.15
N ILE A 303 15.48 -11.24 11.91
CA ILE A 303 16.51 -10.36 11.37
C ILE A 303 17.67 -11.19 10.83
N PHE A 304 17.92 -11.12 9.52
CA PHE A 304 19.09 -11.67 8.85
C PHE A 304 20.10 -10.55 8.59
N PRO A 305 21.16 -10.40 9.40
CA PRO A 305 22.07 -9.28 9.27
C PRO A 305 22.79 -9.29 7.92
N LYS A 306 22.67 -8.20 7.16
CA LYS A 306 23.39 -8.04 5.88
C LYS A 306 24.91 -7.96 6.03
N THR A 307 25.42 -7.89 7.25
CA THR A 307 26.85 -7.86 7.59
C THR A 307 27.44 -9.25 7.79
N VAL A 308 26.62 -10.30 7.78
CA VAL A 308 27.07 -11.69 7.99
C VAL A 308 26.78 -12.52 6.75
N LEU A 309 27.84 -13.04 6.13
CA LEU A 309 27.77 -13.92 4.98
C LEU A 309 27.88 -15.39 5.40
N ASP A 310 27.20 -16.28 4.66
CA ASP A 310 27.49 -17.70 4.72
C ASP A 310 28.68 -18.04 3.83
N SER A 311 29.82 -18.35 4.46
CA SER A 311 31.06 -18.75 3.79
C SER A 311 30.97 -20.14 3.16
N ASP A 312 30.04 -20.96 3.64
CA ASP A 312 29.95 -22.37 3.30
C ASP A 312 28.98 -22.60 2.12
N PHE A 313 28.31 -21.53 1.67
CA PHE A 313 27.37 -21.54 0.55
C PHE A 313 27.84 -20.59 -0.55
N GLU A 314 28.21 -21.15 -1.69
CA GLU A 314 28.58 -20.36 -2.87
C GLU A 314 27.31 -19.91 -3.62
N ALA A 315 26.81 -18.74 -3.27
CA ALA A 315 25.69 -18.12 -3.98
C ALA A 315 26.14 -17.58 -5.35
N LYS A 316 25.21 -17.61 -6.33
CA LYS A 316 25.39 -16.88 -7.59
C LYS A 316 25.67 -15.41 -7.29
N ASP A 317 26.71 -14.87 -7.92
CA ASP A 317 27.07 -13.47 -7.76
C ASP A 317 26.53 -12.59 -8.90
N TRP A 318 26.05 -11.41 -8.52
CA TRP A 318 25.47 -10.38 -9.38
C TRP A 318 26.15 -9.03 -9.15
N GLU A 319 27.46 -8.99 -8.87
CA GLU A 319 28.25 -7.78 -8.54
C GLU A 319 27.96 -6.53 -9.41
N SER A 320 27.56 -6.74 -10.67
CA SER A 320 27.20 -5.65 -11.59
C SER A 320 25.91 -4.89 -11.25
N VAL A 321 25.11 -5.38 -10.29
CA VAL A 321 23.82 -4.83 -9.89
C VAL A 321 23.89 -4.37 -8.43
N PRO A 322 23.69 -3.07 -8.14
CA PRO A 322 23.69 -2.56 -6.77
C PRO A 322 22.57 -3.18 -5.94
N GLY A 323 22.91 -3.60 -4.72
CA GLY A 323 21.96 -4.10 -3.74
C GLY A 323 22.47 -5.32 -2.98
N ILE A 324 21.64 -5.82 -2.08
CA ILE A 324 21.96 -7.00 -1.26
C ILE A 324 21.53 -8.28 -1.99
N ASN A 325 22.43 -9.27 -2.03
CA ASN A 325 22.11 -10.62 -2.48
C ASN A 325 21.58 -11.44 -1.29
N ILE A 326 20.27 -11.69 -1.23
CA ILE A 326 19.66 -12.33 -0.05
C ILE A 326 20.10 -13.78 0.12
N LEU A 327 20.51 -14.45 -0.96
CA LEU A 327 20.98 -15.83 -0.92
C LEU A 327 22.31 -15.99 -0.16
N GLN A 328 23.04 -14.89 0.09
CA GLN A 328 24.28 -14.90 0.87
C GLN A 328 24.03 -14.79 2.39
N HIS A 329 22.80 -14.48 2.82
CA HIS A 329 22.47 -14.16 4.21
C HIS A 329 21.52 -15.21 4.81
N LEU A 330 22.12 -16.24 5.41
CA LEU A 330 21.43 -17.44 5.94
C LEU A 330 21.52 -17.56 7.48
N TYR A 331 21.96 -16.51 8.17
CA TYR A 331 22.06 -16.48 9.63
C TYR A 331 21.16 -15.39 10.17
N TRP A 332 20.32 -15.72 11.15
CA TRP A 332 19.43 -14.75 11.79
C TRP A 332 19.72 -14.59 13.28
N GLU A 333 19.35 -13.43 13.82
CA GLU A 333 19.55 -13.08 15.22
C GLU A 333 18.57 -13.81 16.15
N PRO A 334 19.04 -14.45 17.23
CA PRO A 334 18.16 -15.12 18.19
C PRO A 334 17.16 -14.13 18.81
N SER A 335 15.95 -14.63 19.10
CA SER A 335 14.88 -13.85 19.72
C SER A 335 15.35 -13.18 21.01
N ARG A 336 15.07 -11.89 21.13
CA ARG A 336 15.46 -11.08 22.29
C ARG A 336 14.50 -11.32 23.43
N ARG A 337 15.04 -11.72 24.58
CA ARG A 337 14.23 -11.89 25.80
C ARG A 337 13.63 -10.54 26.19
N PHE A 338 12.31 -10.52 26.45
CA PHE A 338 11.54 -9.35 26.88
C PHE A 338 11.43 -8.20 25.86
N ILE A 339 11.84 -8.40 24.61
CA ILE A 339 11.64 -7.43 23.54
C ILE A 339 10.65 -8.01 22.54
N PHE A 340 9.63 -7.23 22.20
CA PHE A 340 8.66 -7.63 21.18
C PHE A 340 9.35 -7.65 19.81
N ASN A 341 9.33 -8.81 19.15
CA ASN A 341 9.70 -8.90 17.75
C ASN A 341 8.56 -8.33 16.91
N ASN A 342 8.90 -7.32 16.10
CA ASN A 342 7.98 -6.74 15.14
C ASN A 342 7.44 -7.80 14.19
N ARG A 343 6.34 -7.48 13.51
CA ARG A 343 5.67 -8.40 12.62
C ARG A 343 5.28 -7.73 11.33
N LYS A 344 4.99 -8.55 10.34
CA LYS A 344 4.26 -8.18 9.13
C LYS A 344 3.11 -9.13 8.93
N MET A 345 2.25 -8.81 7.96
CA MET A 345 0.95 -9.44 7.90
C MET A 345 0.50 -9.75 6.49
N ILE A 346 -0.24 -10.86 6.40
CA ILE A 346 -1.14 -11.15 5.29
C ILE A 346 -2.56 -10.96 5.83
N VAL A 347 -3.38 -10.17 5.14
CA VAL A 347 -4.72 -9.80 5.57
C VAL A 347 -5.76 -10.09 4.49
N LYS A 348 -6.99 -10.38 4.91
CA LYS A 348 -8.17 -10.32 4.05
C LYS A 348 -8.60 -8.85 3.99
N PRO A 349 -8.42 -8.15 2.85
CA PRO A 349 -8.48 -6.69 2.84
C PRO A 349 -9.87 -6.15 3.20
N ARG A 350 -10.96 -6.86 2.86
CA ARG A 350 -12.32 -6.51 3.28
C ARG A 350 -12.51 -6.49 4.80
N THR A 351 -11.70 -7.23 5.55
CA THR A 351 -11.82 -7.25 7.02
C THR A 351 -11.08 -6.10 7.71
N VAL A 352 -10.15 -5.42 7.03
CA VAL A 352 -9.27 -4.40 7.63
C VAL A 352 -9.82 -2.99 7.39
N ILE A 353 -10.09 -2.25 8.46
CA ILE A 353 -10.59 -0.86 8.40
C ILE A 353 -9.42 0.12 8.46
N GLN A 354 -8.47 -0.09 9.37
CA GLN A 354 -7.26 0.72 9.53
C GLN A 354 -6.07 -0.19 9.82
N THR A 355 -4.94 0.10 9.19
CA THR A 355 -3.68 -0.62 9.42
C THR A 355 -2.53 0.31 9.79
N SER A 356 -1.55 -0.24 10.50
CA SER A 356 -0.22 0.34 10.72
C SER A 356 0.84 -0.57 10.07
N VAL A 357 2.11 -0.35 10.38
CA VAL A 357 3.25 -1.08 9.82
C VAL A 357 3.35 -2.51 10.36
N HIS A 358 3.10 -2.70 11.67
CA HIS A 358 3.31 -4.00 12.34
C HIS A 358 2.04 -4.70 12.81
N SER A 359 0.89 -4.01 12.76
CA SER A 359 -0.41 -4.57 13.14
C SER A 359 -1.55 -3.79 12.49
N VAL A 360 -2.74 -4.39 12.49
CA VAL A 360 -3.97 -3.66 12.19
C VAL A 360 -4.40 -2.83 13.39
N LEU A 361 -4.88 -1.61 13.14
CA LEU A 361 -5.43 -0.73 14.18
C LEU A 361 -6.92 -1.02 14.42
N MET A 362 -7.64 -1.35 13.34
CA MET A 362 -9.06 -1.67 13.40
C MET A 362 -9.41 -2.70 12.30
N ALA A 363 -10.04 -3.79 12.69
CA ALA A 363 -10.49 -4.84 11.78
C ALA A 363 -11.76 -5.54 12.31
N ASN A 364 -12.60 -6.01 11.38
CA ASN A 364 -13.79 -6.83 11.65
C ASN A 364 -13.47 -8.33 11.55
N ALA A 365 -12.29 -8.74 12.03
CA ALA A 365 -11.85 -10.13 12.05
C ALA A 365 -10.79 -10.35 13.12
N ARG A 366 -10.56 -11.61 13.49
CA ARG A 366 -9.52 -11.95 14.47
C ARG A 366 -8.12 -11.86 13.84
N SER A 367 -7.18 -11.37 14.64
CA SER A 367 -5.74 -11.48 14.38
C SER A 367 -5.18 -12.79 14.94
N VAL A 368 -4.40 -13.50 14.14
CA VAL A 368 -3.72 -14.74 14.51
C VAL A 368 -2.23 -14.57 14.35
N HIS A 369 -1.48 -14.97 15.37
CA HIS A 369 -0.03 -15.04 15.29
C HIS A 369 0.32 -16.38 14.64
N VAL A 370 1.00 -16.33 13.50
CA VAL A 370 1.49 -17.52 12.82
C VAL A 370 2.76 -17.97 13.53
N SER A 371 2.77 -19.24 13.92
CA SER A 371 3.92 -19.82 14.60
C SER A 371 5.12 -19.94 13.65
N PRO A 372 6.35 -19.61 14.07
CA PRO A 372 7.55 -19.66 13.22
C PRO A 372 7.83 -21.04 12.60
N ASP A 373 7.34 -22.13 13.19
CA ASP A 373 7.44 -23.48 12.60
C ASP A 373 6.55 -23.69 11.35
N LYS A 374 5.59 -22.79 11.12
CA LYS A 374 4.75 -22.75 9.92
C LYS A 374 5.30 -21.78 8.88
N ALA A 375 5.61 -20.56 9.31
CA ALA A 375 6.19 -19.51 8.48
C ALA A 375 6.72 -18.36 9.33
N PHE A 376 7.71 -17.64 8.84
CA PHE A 376 8.28 -16.45 9.46
C PHE A 376 8.58 -15.38 8.41
N LEU A 377 8.82 -14.16 8.86
CA LEU A 377 9.26 -13.05 8.02
C LEU A 377 10.78 -13.00 7.99
N TYR A 378 11.38 -13.29 6.83
CA TYR A 378 12.79 -13.07 6.55
C TYR A 378 13.03 -11.59 6.31
N HIS A 379 13.86 -10.94 7.13
CA HIS A 379 14.19 -9.51 6.99
C HIS A 379 15.70 -9.32 6.88
N CYS A 380 16.19 -9.11 5.65
CA CYS A 380 17.62 -8.91 5.41
C CYS A 380 17.99 -7.42 5.48
N ARG A 381 18.58 -7.02 6.62
CA ARG A 381 18.80 -5.61 6.98
C ARG A 381 19.98 -5.41 7.92
N GLU A 382 20.14 -4.17 8.42
CA GLU A 382 21.08 -3.86 9.50
C GLU A 382 20.78 -4.68 10.76
N PRO A 383 21.81 -5.18 11.47
CA PRO A 383 21.62 -5.94 12.70
C PRO A 383 20.94 -5.10 13.78
N GLU A 384 20.04 -5.72 14.53
CA GLU A 384 19.46 -5.15 15.74
C GLU A 384 20.30 -5.49 16.98
N GLN A 385 21.16 -6.50 16.90
CA GLN A 385 22.10 -6.92 17.93
C GLN A 385 23.54 -6.97 17.37
N PRO A 386 24.14 -5.80 17.03
CA PRO A 386 25.44 -5.72 16.33
C PRO A 386 26.64 -6.32 17.09
N TRP A 387 26.49 -6.62 18.39
CA TRP A 387 27.52 -7.25 19.22
C TRP A 387 27.56 -8.78 19.10
N LEU A 388 26.58 -9.41 18.46
CA LEU A 388 26.55 -10.86 18.28
C LEU A 388 27.61 -11.31 17.27
N LYS A 389 28.36 -12.35 17.64
CA LYS A 389 29.28 -13.04 16.71
C LYS A 389 28.50 -14.02 15.84
N LYS A 390 29.01 -14.36 14.65
CA LYS A 390 28.41 -15.37 13.74
C LYS A 390 28.07 -16.68 14.46
N SER A 391 28.93 -17.14 15.37
CA SER A 391 28.72 -18.38 16.15
C SER A 391 27.54 -18.33 17.14
N GLN A 392 26.97 -17.16 17.38
CA GLN A 392 25.79 -16.94 18.23
C GLN A 392 24.51 -16.73 17.42
N LEU A 393 24.63 -16.67 16.08
CA LEU A 393 23.49 -16.56 15.17
C LEU A 393 22.97 -17.94 14.82
N ILE A 394 21.70 -18.00 14.43
CA ILE A 394 21.02 -19.23 14.07
C ILE A 394 21.07 -19.36 12.55
N ARG A 395 21.68 -20.44 12.05
CA ARG A 395 21.69 -20.75 10.63
C ARG A 395 20.31 -21.27 10.19
N ASP A 396 19.75 -20.71 9.13
CA ASP A 396 18.47 -21.08 8.55
C ASP A 396 18.59 -21.15 7.02
N THR A 397 18.27 -22.31 6.45
CA THR A 397 18.37 -22.58 5.01
C THR A 397 17.02 -22.59 4.30
N THR A 398 15.94 -22.14 4.94
CA THR A 398 14.58 -22.16 4.37
C THR A 398 14.51 -21.41 3.03
N LEU A 399 15.24 -20.30 2.91
CA LEU A 399 15.36 -19.54 1.67
C LEU A 399 15.93 -20.38 0.52
N LEU A 400 16.82 -21.34 0.81
CA LEU A 400 17.49 -22.15 -0.21
C LEU A 400 16.54 -23.13 -0.91
N ASN A 401 15.37 -23.42 -0.33
CA ASN A 401 14.33 -24.22 -0.98
C ASN A 401 13.86 -23.62 -2.32
N TYR A 402 14.08 -22.31 -2.51
CA TYR A 402 13.68 -21.56 -3.71
C TYR A 402 14.87 -21.13 -4.56
N CYS A 403 16.09 -21.54 -4.21
CA CYS A 403 17.32 -21.01 -4.78
C CYS A 403 17.41 -21.22 -6.30
N THR A 404 17.08 -22.42 -6.79
CA THR A 404 17.18 -22.75 -8.21
C THR A 404 16.28 -21.85 -9.05
N ASP A 405 14.99 -21.77 -8.71
CA ASP A 405 14.01 -20.95 -9.43
C ASP A 405 14.33 -19.46 -9.31
N LEU A 406 14.74 -19.03 -8.11
CA LEU A 406 15.10 -17.63 -7.86
C LEU A 406 16.31 -17.19 -8.69
N VAL A 407 17.38 -17.99 -8.72
CA VAL A 407 18.60 -17.67 -9.48
C VAL A 407 18.29 -17.58 -10.98
N GLU A 408 17.53 -18.54 -11.51
CA GLU A 408 17.14 -18.55 -12.93
C GLU A 408 16.35 -17.29 -13.29
N ASN A 409 15.31 -16.96 -12.50
CA ASN A 409 14.46 -15.81 -12.78
C ASN A 409 15.23 -14.48 -12.65
N VAL A 410 16.01 -14.33 -11.58
CA VAL A 410 16.80 -13.11 -11.33
C VAL A 410 17.84 -12.89 -12.45
N ASP A 411 18.50 -13.95 -12.92
CA ASP A 411 19.45 -13.86 -14.05
C ASP A 411 18.76 -13.33 -15.32
N GLN A 412 17.54 -13.78 -15.62
CA GLN A 412 16.77 -13.31 -16.77
C GLN A 412 16.43 -11.82 -16.65
N VAL A 413 15.93 -11.39 -15.49
CA VAL A 413 15.55 -9.99 -15.26
C VAL A 413 16.78 -9.08 -15.34
N ILE A 414 17.89 -9.46 -14.71
CA ILE A 414 19.14 -8.69 -14.74
C ILE A 414 19.61 -8.47 -16.17
N GLN A 415 19.58 -9.50 -17.03
CA GLN A 415 19.93 -9.37 -18.45
C GLN A 415 19.03 -8.35 -19.16
N MET A 416 17.73 -8.33 -18.87
CA MET A 416 16.78 -7.41 -19.48
C MET A 416 16.98 -5.96 -19.03
N VAL A 417 17.19 -5.72 -17.73
CA VAL A 417 17.27 -4.35 -17.18
C VAL A 417 18.65 -3.71 -17.35
N THR A 418 19.71 -4.52 -17.50
CA THR A 418 21.09 -4.04 -17.68
C THR A 418 21.54 -3.98 -19.15
N SER A 419 20.91 -4.73 -20.05
CA SER A 419 21.27 -4.70 -21.46
C SER A 419 21.02 -3.31 -22.08
N ARG A 420 22.07 -2.72 -22.68
CA ARG A 420 21.92 -1.52 -23.50
C ARG A 420 21.16 -1.94 -24.76
N LYS A 421 20.01 -1.33 -25.07
CA LYS A 421 19.40 -1.44 -26.40
C LYS A 421 20.49 -1.18 -27.44
N LYS A 422 20.93 -2.21 -28.17
CA LYS A 422 21.73 -2.00 -29.38
C LYS A 422 20.87 -1.12 -30.27
N LYS A 423 21.30 0.11 -30.55
CA LYS A 423 20.73 0.90 -31.65
C LYS A 423 20.81 -0.01 -32.87
N SER A 424 19.66 -0.44 -33.38
CA SER A 424 19.58 -1.07 -34.69
C SER A 424 19.93 0.01 -35.71
N SER A 425 21.23 0.16 -36.00
CA SER A 425 21.68 0.79 -37.23
C SER A 425 21.09 -0.01 -38.38
N GLY A 426 20.27 0.64 -39.19
CA GLY A 426 19.58 0.03 -40.31
C GLY A 426 20.54 -0.72 -41.22
N PHE A 427 20.18 -1.95 -41.55
CA PHE A 427 20.64 -2.62 -42.75
C PHE A 427 19.43 -3.27 -43.39
N SER A 428 19.07 -2.77 -44.57
CA SER A 428 18.09 -3.42 -45.43
C SER A 428 18.73 -4.67 -46.01
N ALA A 429 18.05 -5.82 -45.95
CA ALA A 429 18.32 -6.93 -46.85
C ALA A 429 17.04 -7.76 -47.07
N ARG A 430 16.75 -8.01 -48.35
CA ARG A 430 15.68 -8.86 -48.88
C ARG A 430 15.88 -10.34 -48.48
N PRO A 431 14.82 -11.18 -48.58
CA PRO A 431 14.87 -12.56 -48.13
C PRO A 431 15.59 -13.48 -49.13
N GLY A 432 16.55 -14.26 -48.63
CA GLY A 432 17.22 -15.35 -49.33
C GLY A 432 17.11 -16.65 -48.54
N ILE A 433 16.62 -17.69 -49.21
CA ILE A 433 16.46 -19.07 -48.75
C ILE A 433 17.84 -19.72 -48.57
N GLY A 434 18.06 -20.51 -47.50
CA GLY A 434 19.18 -21.46 -47.46
C GLY A 434 19.67 -21.94 -46.09
N THR A 435 19.29 -23.18 -45.77
CA THR A 435 20.08 -24.25 -45.10
C THR A 435 20.49 -24.17 -43.63
N ALA A 436 20.25 -25.31 -42.98
CA ALA A 436 20.62 -25.69 -41.62
C ALA A 436 22.13 -25.66 -41.35
N GLY A 437 22.49 -25.27 -40.12
CA GLY A 437 23.84 -25.36 -39.59
C GLY A 437 23.82 -25.45 -38.07
N LYS A 438 24.21 -26.62 -37.55
CA LYS A 438 24.44 -26.91 -36.13
C LYS A 438 25.34 -25.85 -35.48
N TYR A 439 24.93 -25.31 -34.33
CA TYR A 439 25.86 -24.88 -33.29
C TYR A 439 25.37 -25.38 -31.94
N VAL A 440 26.08 -26.38 -31.43
CA VAL A 440 25.97 -26.92 -30.09
C VAL A 440 27.14 -26.37 -29.27
N ARG A 441 26.81 -25.92 -28.05
CA ARG A 441 27.67 -25.74 -26.87
C ARG A 441 28.73 -24.63 -26.88
N LYS A 442 28.49 -23.65 -26.01
CA LYS A 442 29.48 -23.31 -24.96
C LYS A 442 28.76 -23.18 -23.62
N ALA A 443 28.98 -24.19 -22.78
CA ALA A 443 28.61 -24.16 -21.37
C ALA A 443 29.38 -23.03 -20.67
N ARG A 444 28.67 -22.21 -19.91
CA ARG A 444 29.22 -21.51 -18.75
C ARG A 444 28.49 -22.07 -17.54
N GLN A 445 29.26 -22.58 -16.58
CA GLN A 445 28.76 -23.07 -15.30
C GLN A 445 27.85 -22.00 -14.67
N LEU A 446 26.56 -22.31 -14.60
CA LEU A 446 25.65 -21.71 -13.63
C LEU A 446 26.19 -22.10 -12.25
N GLY A 447 26.39 -21.12 -11.38
CA GLY A 447 26.65 -21.37 -9.96
C GLY A 447 25.56 -22.28 -9.46
N LYS A 448 25.90 -23.52 -9.12
CA LYS A 448 24.92 -24.49 -8.68
C LYS A 448 24.49 -24.05 -7.29
N CYS A 449 23.20 -23.77 -7.11
CA CYS A 449 22.53 -24.00 -5.84
C CYS A 449 22.65 -25.50 -5.53
N THR A 450 23.83 -25.94 -5.11
CA THR A 450 24.08 -27.30 -4.63
C THR A 450 23.90 -27.23 -3.13
N LEU A 451 22.81 -27.83 -2.65
CA LEU A 451 22.51 -28.01 -1.23
C LEU A 451 23.61 -28.78 -0.50
#